data_AF-A0A124FBS0-F1
#
_entry.id   AF-A0A124FBS0-F1
#
_cell.length_a   1.000
_cell.length_b   1.000
_cell.length_c   1.000
_cell.angle_alpha   90.00
_cell.angle_beta   90.00
_cell.angle_gamma   90.00
#
_symmetry.space_group_name_H-M   'P 1'
#
loop_
_entity.id
_entity.type
_entity.pdbx_description
1 polymer ?
#
loop_
_entity_poly.entity_id
_entity_poly.type
_entity_poly.pdbx_seq_one_letter_code
_entity_poly.pdbx_strand_id
1 'polypeptide(L)'
;MEFKVEDDRISLYADSKRVSWVLYRKHSGEIELLATFTAKGEEGKGYASKVVGEALNYARGFEKIKVSCPYIKSWIEKHGFDRDVEYTKLLEFKEAVEKFNRFHSPEAVAEFMKEEGEVVYVRFTGPFCVSCGVYDYFEDLTQDAEVLDYEEVEDGFIVRYRLL
;
A
#
# COMPACT_ATOMS: atom_id res chain seq x y z
N MET A 1 12.14 22.29 6.55
CA MET A 1 11.21 21.22 6.11
C MET A 1 9.81 21.80 6.16
N GLU A 2 8.98 21.48 5.18
CA GLU A 2 7.63 22.04 5.02
C GLU A 2 6.66 20.91 4.66
N PHE A 3 5.48 20.91 5.28
CA PHE A 3 4.39 20.03 4.89
C PHE A 3 3.40 20.79 4.02
N LYS A 4 2.88 20.12 2.97
CA LYS A 4 1.82 20.63 2.12
C LYS A 4 0.67 19.63 2.10
N VAL A 5 -0.51 20.09 2.45
CA VAL A 5 -1.75 19.33 2.32
C VAL A 5 -2.35 19.70 0.96
N GLU A 6 -2.49 18.70 0.11
CA GLU A 6 -3.09 18.78 -1.23
C GLU A 6 -4.37 17.93 -1.22
N ASP A 7 -5.14 17.88 -2.30
CA ASP A 7 -6.45 17.21 -2.29
C ASP A 7 -6.39 15.68 -2.12
N ASP A 8 -5.31 15.07 -2.58
CA ASP A 8 -5.10 13.61 -2.66
C ASP A 8 -3.89 13.13 -1.84
N ARG A 9 -3.14 14.04 -1.22
CA ARG A 9 -1.90 13.71 -0.51
C ARG A 9 -1.48 14.75 0.51
N ILE A 10 -0.62 14.32 1.42
CA ILE A 10 0.21 15.21 2.24
C ILE A 10 1.67 14.97 1.87
N SER A 11 2.37 16.03 1.50
CA SER A 11 3.73 15.99 1.00
C SER A 11 4.69 16.68 1.98
N LEU A 12 5.83 16.06 2.26
CA LEU A 12 6.96 16.65 2.99
C LEU A 12 8.03 17.11 2.00
N TYR A 13 8.44 18.38 2.11
CA TYR A 13 9.50 18.99 1.34
C TYR A 13 10.74 19.28 2.21
N ALA A 14 11.91 18.96 1.68
CA ALA A 14 13.23 19.35 2.21
C ALA A 14 14.02 19.99 1.07
N ASP A 15 14.61 21.17 1.31
CA ASP A 15 15.37 21.93 0.31
C ASP A 15 14.62 22.10 -1.02
N SER A 16 13.32 22.44 -0.92
CA SER A 16 12.38 22.58 -2.05
C SER A 16 12.12 21.30 -2.88
N LYS A 17 12.68 20.15 -2.48
CA LYS A 17 12.43 18.84 -3.08
C LYS A 17 11.38 18.08 -2.27
N ARG A 18 10.40 17.45 -2.93
CA ARG A 18 9.48 16.52 -2.26
C ARG A 18 10.24 15.25 -1.89
N VAL A 19 10.31 14.94 -0.60
CA VAL A 19 11.10 13.81 -0.09
C VAL A 19 10.24 12.65 0.40
N SER A 20 9.00 12.89 0.82
CA SER A 20 8.06 11.84 1.22
C SER A 20 6.63 12.34 1.15
N TRP A 21 5.66 11.45 0.93
CA TRP A 21 4.24 11.80 0.91
C TRP A 21 3.35 10.63 1.33
N VAL A 22 2.18 10.95 1.87
CA VAL A 22 1.09 10.01 2.13
C VAL A 22 -0.04 10.31 1.15
N LEU A 23 -0.47 9.31 0.37
CA LEU A 23 -1.69 9.40 -0.42
C LEU A 23 -2.90 9.09 0.44
N TYR A 24 -3.99 9.80 0.19
CA TYR A 24 -5.25 9.57 0.87
C TYR A 24 -6.43 9.83 -0.07
N ARG A 25 -7.62 9.30 0.26
CA ARG A 25 -8.89 9.76 -0.32
C ARG A 25 -9.81 10.29 0.77
N LYS A 26 -10.68 11.23 0.39
CA LYS A 26 -11.71 11.80 1.25
C LYS A 26 -13.08 11.50 0.67
N HIS A 27 -14.04 11.15 1.52
CA HIS A 27 -15.44 11.05 1.14
C HIS A 27 -16.31 11.31 2.37
N SER A 28 -17.18 12.32 2.30
CA SER A 28 -18.23 12.64 3.30
C SER A 28 -17.88 12.31 4.75
N GLY A 29 -17.04 13.13 5.38
CA GLY A 29 -16.64 12.94 6.79
C GLY A 29 -15.58 11.86 7.03
N GLU A 30 -15.23 11.07 6.00
CA GLU A 30 -14.22 10.02 6.08
C GLU A 30 -12.92 10.40 5.37
N ILE A 31 -11.80 9.89 5.90
CA ILE A 31 -10.49 9.87 5.24
C ILE A 31 -9.93 8.45 5.26
N GLU A 32 -9.32 8.02 4.16
CA GLU A 32 -8.60 6.76 4.07
C GLU A 32 -7.14 7.03 3.68
N LEU A 33 -6.20 6.62 4.53
CA LEU A 33 -4.76 6.75 4.30
C LEU A 33 -4.26 5.53 3.50
N LEU A 34 -3.98 5.74 2.21
CA LEU A 34 -3.84 4.68 1.21
C LEU A 34 -2.42 4.10 1.13
N ALA A 35 -1.42 4.98 1.09
CA ALA A 35 -0.04 4.57 0.87
C ALA A 35 0.95 5.64 1.33
N THR A 36 2.14 5.21 1.73
CA THR A 36 3.25 6.09 2.10
C THR A 36 4.40 5.88 1.12
N PHE A 37 4.99 6.96 0.64
CA PHE A 37 6.11 6.92 -0.30
C PHE A 37 7.26 7.79 0.21
N THR A 38 8.48 7.38 -0.13
CA THR A 38 9.69 8.18 0.08
C THR A 38 10.43 8.25 -1.25
N ALA A 39 10.93 9.44 -1.60
CA ALA A 39 11.68 9.60 -2.83
C ALA A 39 12.97 8.75 -2.80
N LYS A 40 13.35 8.19 -3.94
CA LYS A 40 14.57 7.39 -4.08
C LYS A 40 15.80 8.17 -3.60
N GLY A 41 16.60 7.56 -2.74
CA GLY A 41 17.78 8.17 -2.11
C GLY A 41 17.46 9.02 -0.86
N GLU A 42 16.20 9.11 -0.47
CA GLU A 42 15.75 9.80 0.74
C GLU A 42 15.33 8.82 1.86
N GLU A 43 15.44 7.51 1.63
CA GLU A 43 15.15 6.45 2.60
C GLU A 43 16.10 6.50 3.80
N GLY A 44 15.65 5.97 4.95
CA GLY A 44 16.45 5.94 6.19
C GLY A 44 16.61 7.29 6.90
N LYS A 45 16.16 8.40 6.30
CA LYS A 45 16.25 9.77 6.89
C LYS A 45 15.09 10.14 7.82
N GLY A 46 14.16 9.22 8.04
CA GLY A 46 12.98 9.43 8.91
C GLY A 46 11.85 10.27 8.29
N TYR A 47 11.89 10.58 6.99
CA TYR A 47 10.87 11.39 6.33
C TYR A 47 9.50 10.72 6.28
N ALA A 48 9.43 9.41 6.05
CA ALA A 48 8.19 8.64 6.08
C ALA A 48 7.47 8.80 7.43
N SER A 49 8.19 8.59 8.54
CA SER A 49 7.63 8.76 9.89
C SER A 49 7.07 10.17 10.13
N LYS A 50 7.78 11.21 9.65
CA LYS A 50 7.34 12.61 9.77
C LYS A 50 6.04 12.88 9.01
N VAL A 51 5.95 12.44 7.75
CA VAL A 51 4.75 12.68 6.94
C VAL A 51 3.57 11.83 7.39
N VAL A 52 3.80 10.63 7.94
CA VAL A 52 2.75 9.83 8.57
C VAL A 52 2.21 10.52 9.81
N GLY A 53 3.07 11.07 10.67
CA GLY A 53 2.63 11.86 11.82
C GLY A 53 1.75 13.05 11.41
N GLU A 54 2.13 13.77 10.36
CA GLU A 54 1.32 14.88 9.83
C GLU A 54 0.00 14.39 9.22
N ALA A 55 0.01 13.27 8.48
CA ALA A 55 -1.20 12.67 7.93
C ALA A 55 -2.19 12.22 9.00
N LEU A 56 -1.71 11.63 10.08
CA LEU A 56 -2.54 11.25 11.22
C LEU A 56 -3.08 12.49 11.95
N ASN A 57 -2.27 13.54 12.10
CA ASN A 57 -2.72 14.82 12.66
C ASN A 57 -3.84 15.45 11.82
N TYR A 58 -3.68 15.48 10.49
CA TYR A 58 -4.71 15.94 9.57
C TYR A 58 -5.98 15.06 9.64
N ALA A 59 -5.83 13.75 9.74
CA ALA A 59 -6.93 12.79 9.83
C ALA A 59 -7.81 12.98 11.08
N ARG A 60 -7.31 13.62 12.15
CA ARG A 60 -8.11 13.95 13.35
C ARG A 60 -9.35 14.79 13.04
N GLY A 61 -9.32 15.58 11.97
CA GLY A 61 -10.44 16.42 11.54
C GLY A 61 -11.61 15.65 10.91
N PHE A 62 -11.45 14.34 10.68
CA PHE A 62 -12.47 13.49 10.06
C PHE A 62 -13.22 12.68 11.12
N GLU A 63 -14.48 12.37 10.82
CA GLU A 63 -15.34 11.54 11.67
C GLU A 63 -14.83 10.11 11.70
N LYS A 64 -14.48 9.58 10.51
CA LYS A 64 -13.96 8.23 10.33
C LYS A 64 -12.59 8.24 9.67
N ILE A 65 -11.68 7.45 10.24
CA ILE A 65 -10.30 7.30 9.75
C ILE A 65 -10.11 5.85 9.34
N LYS A 66 -9.80 5.62 8.06
CA LYS A 66 -9.45 4.32 7.52
C LYS A 66 -7.96 4.26 7.20
N VAL A 67 -7.35 3.10 7.36
CA VAL A 67 -5.93 2.87 7.05
C VAL A 67 -5.80 1.65 6.15
N SER A 68 -5.19 1.88 4.99
CA SER A 68 -4.95 0.87 3.94
C SER A 68 -3.46 0.71 3.64
N CYS A 69 -2.58 1.32 4.44
CA CYS A 69 -1.13 1.28 4.29
C CYS A 69 -0.48 0.48 5.43
N PRO A 70 0.21 -0.64 5.13
CA PRO A 70 0.93 -1.44 6.15
C PRO A 70 1.90 -0.63 6.99
N TYR A 71 2.64 0.29 6.36
CA TYR A 71 3.58 1.15 7.08
C TYR A 71 2.89 2.07 8.10
N ILE A 72 1.70 2.60 7.77
CA ILE A 72 0.95 3.47 8.69
C ILE A 72 0.40 2.66 9.86
N LYS A 73 -0.14 1.45 9.61
CA LYS A 73 -0.54 0.51 10.67
C LYS A 73 0.62 0.25 11.64
N SER A 74 1.77 -0.17 11.12
CA SER A 74 2.96 -0.43 11.93
C SER A 74 3.43 0.82 12.70
N TRP A 75 3.30 2.00 12.08
CA TRP A 75 3.61 3.27 12.74
C TRP A 75 2.67 3.55 13.92
N ILE A 76 1.36 3.35 13.76
CA ILE A 76 0.34 3.51 14.81
C ILE A 76 0.57 2.52 15.95
N GLU A 77 0.82 1.25 15.65
CA GLU A 77 1.09 0.21 16.66
C GLU A 77 2.33 0.55 17.51
N LYS A 78 3.34 1.18 16.89
CA LYS A 78 4.59 1.54 17.57
C LYS A 78 4.52 2.84 18.36
N HIS A 79 3.87 3.87 17.84
CA HIS A 79 3.90 5.23 18.42
C HIS A 79 2.60 5.60 19.15
N GLY A 80 1.54 4.84 18.94
CA GLY A 80 0.20 5.14 19.40
C GLY A 80 -0.50 6.17 18.50
N PHE A 81 -1.83 6.07 18.51
CA PHE A 81 -2.73 7.08 17.97
C PHE A 81 -3.98 7.09 18.87
N ASP A 82 -4.42 8.26 19.27
CA ASP A 82 -5.48 8.53 20.26
C ASP A 82 -6.88 8.64 19.63
N ARG A 83 -7.05 8.19 18.39
CA ARG A 83 -8.33 8.09 17.69
C ARG A 83 -8.48 6.68 17.14
N ASP A 84 -9.72 6.21 17.07
CA ASP A 84 -10.04 4.93 16.45
C ASP A 84 -9.74 4.97 14.95
N VAL A 85 -9.15 3.88 14.46
CA VAL A 85 -8.86 3.66 13.04
C VAL A 85 -9.51 2.36 12.59
N GLU A 86 -10.13 2.39 11.42
CA GLU A 86 -10.61 1.20 10.73
C GLU A 86 -9.53 0.71 9.77
N TYR A 87 -9.04 -0.51 10.00
CA TYR A 87 -8.16 -1.19 9.06
C TYR A 87 -9.00 -1.82 7.95
N THR A 88 -8.62 -1.59 6.68
CA THR A 88 -9.42 -1.99 5.52
C THR A 88 -9.03 -3.35 4.99
N LYS A 89 -9.88 -3.97 4.16
CA LYS A 89 -9.52 -5.18 3.38
C LYS A 89 -8.32 -4.96 2.47
N LEU A 90 -8.15 -3.72 1.96
CA LEU A 90 -6.99 -3.35 1.15
C LEU A 90 -5.68 -3.41 1.98
N LEU A 91 -5.75 -3.11 3.29
CA LEU A 91 -4.61 -3.30 4.19
C LEU A 91 -4.22 -4.78 4.28
N GLU A 92 -5.19 -5.64 4.58
CA GLU A 92 -5.00 -7.09 4.72
C GLU A 92 -4.40 -7.68 3.44
N PHE A 93 -4.92 -7.27 2.28
CA PHE A 93 -4.38 -7.67 0.98
C PHE A 93 -2.93 -7.23 0.78
N LYS A 94 -2.57 -5.98 1.12
CA LYS A 94 -1.18 -5.50 1.01
C LYS A 94 -0.25 -6.23 1.97
N GLU A 95 -0.71 -6.58 3.17
CA GLU A 95 0.05 -7.43 4.10
C GLU A 95 0.23 -8.86 3.55
N ALA A 96 -0.76 -9.38 2.83
CA ALA A 96 -0.66 -10.66 2.13
C ALA A 96 0.39 -10.61 1.01
N VAL A 97 0.46 -9.53 0.23
CA VAL A 97 1.54 -9.29 -0.76
C VAL A 97 2.92 -9.29 -0.09
N GLU A 98 3.09 -8.58 1.03
CA GLU A 98 4.35 -8.58 1.80
C GLU A 98 4.69 -9.97 2.36
N LYS A 99 3.68 -10.75 2.77
CA LYS A 99 3.84 -12.14 3.23
C LYS A 99 4.27 -13.05 2.08
N PHE A 100 3.61 -12.97 0.93
CA PHE A 100 3.93 -13.75 -0.25
C PHE A 100 5.40 -13.56 -0.66
N ASN A 101 5.84 -12.30 -0.76
CA ASN A 101 7.21 -11.97 -1.16
C ASN A 101 8.27 -12.50 -0.19
N ARG A 102 7.96 -12.61 1.11
CA ARG A 102 8.89 -13.19 2.10
C ARG A 102 9.19 -14.67 1.84
N PHE A 103 8.27 -15.40 1.22
CA PHE A 103 8.40 -16.84 0.97
C PHE A 103 8.77 -17.17 -0.48
N HIS A 104 8.38 -16.33 -1.44
CA HIS A 104 8.53 -16.64 -2.87
C HIS A 104 9.61 -15.81 -3.57
N SER A 105 10.08 -14.69 -3.00
CA SER A 105 11.16 -13.92 -3.62
C SER A 105 12.50 -14.67 -3.52
N PRO A 106 13.32 -14.73 -4.60
CA PRO A 106 13.17 -14.00 -5.87
C PRO A 106 12.47 -14.79 -6.99
N GLU A 107 11.97 -16.01 -6.73
CA GLU A 107 11.33 -16.88 -7.73
C GLU A 107 10.04 -16.27 -8.30
N ALA A 108 9.24 -15.67 -7.43
CA ALA A 108 8.09 -14.85 -7.77
C ALA A 108 8.00 -13.66 -6.80
N VAL A 109 7.81 -12.47 -7.35
CA VAL A 109 7.66 -11.21 -6.64
C VAL A 109 6.35 -10.58 -7.06
N ALA A 110 5.47 -10.33 -6.08
CA ALA A 110 4.21 -9.65 -6.24
C ALA A 110 4.35 -8.17 -5.85
N GLU A 111 3.87 -7.27 -6.72
CA GLU A 111 3.85 -5.83 -6.48
C GLU A 111 2.41 -5.33 -6.61
N PHE A 112 1.85 -4.79 -5.53
CA PHE A 112 0.56 -4.09 -5.57
C PHE A 112 0.69 -2.84 -6.46
N MET A 113 -0.15 -2.75 -7.50
CA MET A 113 -0.11 -1.62 -8.43
C MET A 113 -1.16 -0.54 -8.09
N LYS A 114 -2.43 -0.94 -8.05
CA LYS A 114 -3.57 -0.03 -7.88
C LYS A 114 -4.84 -0.79 -7.48
N GLU A 115 -5.84 -0.04 -7.06
CA GLU A 115 -7.19 -0.49 -6.75
C GLU A 115 -8.25 0.30 -7.54
N GLU A 116 -9.29 -0.39 -7.96
CA GLU A 116 -10.47 0.15 -8.65
C GLU A 116 -11.73 -0.45 -8.01
N GLY A 117 -12.28 0.24 -7.01
CA GLY A 117 -13.38 -0.28 -6.22
C GLY A 117 -12.93 -1.49 -5.39
N GLU A 118 -13.55 -2.64 -5.63
CA GLU A 118 -13.19 -3.91 -4.97
C GLU A 118 -12.15 -4.71 -5.76
N VAL A 119 -11.69 -4.21 -6.91
CA VAL A 119 -10.71 -4.88 -7.76
C VAL A 119 -9.31 -4.32 -7.49
N VAL A 120 -8.34 -5.18 -7.25
CA VAL A 120 -6.92 -4.81 -7.09
C VAL A 120 -6.08 -5.44 -8.18
N TYR A 121 -5.03 -4.73 -8.59
CA TYR A 121 -4.11 -5.12 -9.64
C TYR A 121 -2.75 -5.42 -9.01
N VAL A 122 -2.22 -6.60 -9.30
CA VAL A 122 -0.91 -7.05 -8.79
C VAL A 122 -0.04 -7.45 -9.96
N ARG A 123 1.19 -6.93 -10.00
CA ARG A 123 2.21 -7.37 -10.95
C ARG A 123 3.00 -8.50 -10.32
N PHE A 124 3.05 -9.65 -11.00
CA PHE A 124 3.96 -10.74 -10.67
C PHE A 124 5.15 -10.69 -11.62
N THR A 125 6.36 -10.77 -11.07
CA THR A 125 7.62 -10.85 -11.83
C THR A 125 8.52 -11.92 -11.21
N GLY A 126 9.38 -12.54 -12.01
CA GLY A 126 10.34 -13.52 -11.50
C GLY A 126 10.76 -14.49 -12.59
N PRO A 127 11.75 -15.35 -12.32
CA PRO A 127 12.07 -16.46 -13.21
C PRO A 127 10.92 -17.47 -13.31
N PHE A 128 10.06 -17.55 -12.28
CA PHE A 128 9.02 -18.55 -12.09
C PHE A 128 9.54 -20.01 -12.14
N CYS A 129 8.90 -20.92 -11.41
CA CYS A 129 9.25 -22.32 -11.48
C CYS A 129 8.81 -22.92 -12.83
N VAL A 130 9.76 -23.49 -13.58
CA VAL A 130 9.52 -24.09 -14.92
C VAL A 130 8.50 -25.23 -14.88
N SER A 131 8.44 -25.97 -13.77
CA SER A 131 7.55 -27.12 -13.61
C SER A 131 6.23 -26.79 -12.89
N CYS A 132 6.07 -25.57 -12.37
CA CYS A 132 4.91 -25.16 -11.59
C CYS A 132 3.93 -24.38 -12.47
N GLY A 133 2.63 -24.44 -12.15
CA GLY A 133 1.66 -23.61 -12.84
C GLY A 133 1.82 -22.16 -12.38
N VAL A 134 1.90 -21.20 -13.30
CA VAL A 134 1.95 -19.76 -12.92
C VAL A 134 0.72 -19.34 -12.10
N TYR A 135 -0.40 -20.03 -12.31
CA TYR A 135 -1.65 -19.83 -11.59
C TYR A 135 -1.55 -20.20 -10.10
N ASP A 136 -0.67 -21.13 -9.72
CA ASP A 136 -0.47 -21.52 -8.31
C ASP A 136 0.02 -20.33 -7.49
N TYR A 137 0.94 -19.52 -8.03
CA TYR A 137 1.41 -18.30 -7.38
C TYR A 137 0.30 -17.25 -7.19
N PHE A 138 -0.67 -17.21 -8.10
CA PHE A 138 -1.75 -16.24 -8.03
C PHE A 138 -2.71 -16.60 -6.89
N GLU A 139 -3.03 -17.89 -6.73
CA GLU A 139 -3.86 -18.40 -5.64
C GLU A 139 -3.13 -18.39 -4.29
N ASP A 140 -1.81 -18.63 -4.28
CA ASP A 140 -0.98 -18.60 -3.07
C ASP A 140 -0.81 -17.19 -2.47
N LEU A 141 -1.15 -16.13 -3.22
CA LEU A 141 -1.07 -14.75 -2.74
C LEU A 141 -1.96 -14.54 -1.50
N THR A 142 -3.23 -14.92 -1.59
CA THR A 142 -4.21 -14.74 -0.52
C THR A 142 -5.48 -15.58 -0.74
N GLN A 143 -6.14 -15.95 0.36
CA GLN A 143 -7.48 -16.56 0.33
C GLN A 143 -8.61 -15.52 0.44
N ASP A 144 -8.27 -14.27 0.79
CA ASP A 144 -9.23 -13.18 1.00
C ASP A 144 -9.53 -12.39 -0.28
N ALA A 145 -9.10 -12.91 -1.44
CA ALA A 145 -9.39 -12.32 -2.74
C ALA A 145 -9.53 -13.41 -3.81
N GLU A 146 -10.43 -13.17 -4.76
CA GLU A 146 -10.70 -14.05 -5.90
C GLU A 146 -9.90 -13.57 -7.13
N VAL A 147 -9.13 -14.46 -7.77
CA VAL A 147 -8.50 -14.18 -9.06
C VAL A 147 -9.59 -14.03 -10.12
N LEU A 148 -9.65 -12.86 -10.78
CA LEU A 148 -10.61 -12.59 -11.85
C LEU A 148 -10.06 -13.03 -13.21
N ASP A 149 -8.85 -12.58 -13.52
CA ASP A 149 -8.10 -12.92 -14.73
C ASP A 149 -6.66 -12.37 -14.63
N TYR A 150 -5.86 -12.66 -15.65
CA TYR A 150 -4.50 -12.16 -15.77
C TYR A 150 -4.13 -11.87 -17.23
N GLU A 151 -3.17 -10.99 -17.42
CA GLU A 151 -2.51 -10.72 -18.70
C GLU A 151 -1.01 -10.96 -18.58
N GLU A 152 -0.42 -11.59 -19.60
CA GLU A 152 1.04 -11.75 -19.70
C GLU A 152 1.66 -10.47 -20.25
N VAL A 153 2.75 -10.04 -19.62
CA VAL A 153 3.54 -8.85 -19.97
C VAL A 153 5.02 -9.24 -20.07
N GLU A 154 5.85 -8.35 -20.64
CA GLU A 154 7.25 -8.66 -20.97
C GLU A 154 8.06 -9.32 -19.83
N ASP A 155 7.81 -8.94 -18.58
CA ASP A 155 8.54 -9.46 -17.40
C ASP A 155 7.68 -10.28 -16.43
N GLY A 156 6.51 -10.78 -16.85
CA GLY A 156 5.64 -11.60 -16.00
C GLY A 156 4.15 -11.39 -16.26
N PHE A 157 3.38 -11.10 -15.21
CA PHE A 157 1.91 -11.07 -15.28
C PHE A 157 1.32 -9.88 -14.55
N ILE A 158 0.22 -9.32 -15.06
CA ILE A 158 -0.67 -8.45 -14.30
C ILE A 158 -1.91 -9.26 -13.98
N VAL A 159 -2.19 -9.44 -12.70
CA VAL A 159 -3.29 -10.25 -12.20
C VAL A 159 -4.31 -9.34 -11.53
N ARG A 160 -5.59 -9.54 -11.86
CA ARG A 160 -6.70 -8.82 -11.24
C ARG A 160 -7.35 -9.71 -10.18
N TYR A 161 -7.54 -9.15 -9.00
CA TYR A 161 -8.23 -9.80 -7.89
C TYR A 161 -9.45 -9.01 -7.47
N ARG A 162 -10.53 -9.67 -7.05
CA ARG A 162 -11.64 -9.07 -6.31
C ARG A 162 -11.46 -9.35 -4.82
N LEU A 163 -11.45 -8.29 -3.99
CA LEU A 163 -11.42 -8.43 -2.53
C LEU A 163 -12.76 -8.99 -2.02
N LEU A 164 -12.72 -9.99 -1.14
CA LEU A 164 -13.90 -10.66 -0.57
C LEU A 164 -14.37 -10.02 0.73
#